data_AF-A0A0N4WGU6-F1
#
_entry.id   AF-A0A0N4WGU6-F1
#
_cell.length_a   1.000
_cell.length_b   1.000
_cell.length_c   1.000
_cell.angle_alpha   90.00
_cell.angle_beta   90.00
_cell.angle_gamma   90.00
#
_symmetry.space_group_name_H-M   'P 1'
#
loop_
_entity.id
_entity.type
_entity.pdbx_description
1 polymer ?
#
loop_
_entity_poly.entity_id
_entity_poly.type
_entity_poly.pdbx_seq_one_letter_code
_entity_poly.pdbx_strand_id
1 'polypeptide(L)'
;MIYISSEKVSEEEYTHCFLQNPHLVGSCNNNTQDVTITVVFRQFTPTPGGMEFEPGKTYHFITTSDGTLTGIDRRKDGLCTDRQMKIKFEVELPKHEIQKVNPKFAARTSQREVTAESSTPIMYIIHVDGEDTDELDDGEDTDELDDDQATTAFSSALPILLSLCLFYLI
;
A
#
# COMPACT_ATOMS: atom_id res chain seq x y z
N MET A 1 -1.88 -4.65 0.74
CA MET A 1 -1.80 -3.18 0.58
C MET A 1 -2.30 -2.78 -0.80
N ILE A 2 -2.78 -1.54 -0.93
CA ILE A 2 -3.17 -0.92 -2.21
C ILE A 2 -2.26 0.28 -2.45
N TYR A 3 -1.75 0.39 -3.66
CA TYR A 3 -0.81 1.44 -4.07
C TYR A 3 -1.37 2.23 -5.25
N ILE A 4 -1.00 3.51 -5.35
CA ILE A 4 -1.30 4.39 -6.48
C ILE A 4 0.00 4.86 -7.14
N SER A 5 -0.06 4.96 -8.46
CA SER A 5 0.99 5.56 -9.29
C SER A 5 0.35 6.40 -10.40
N SER A 6 1.01 7.52 -10.74
CA SER A 6 0.55 8.47 -11.78
C SER A 6 1.53 8.51 -12.95
N GLU A 7 1.03 8.83 -14.14
CA GLU A 7 1.82 9.09 -15.38
C GLU A 7 2.37 7.85 -16.11
N LYS A 8 3.30 8.02 -17.05
CA LYS A 8 3.74 6.95 -17.96
C LYS A 8 4.45 5.79 -17.26
N VAL A 9 5.31 6.06 -16.27
CA VAL A 9 5.97 5.01 -15.47
C VAL A 9 4.92 4.13 -14.77
N SER A 10 3.79 4.74 -14.38
CA SER A 10 2.68 4.02 -13.75
C SER A 10 1.94 3.06 -14.69
N GLU A 11 1.96 3.28 -16.00
CA GLU A 11 1.31 2.38 -16.96
C GLU A 11 2.08 1.05 -17.07
N GLU A 12 3.40 1.10 -17.01
CA GLU A 12 4.24 -0.10 -16.98
C GLU A 12 4.04 -0.89 -15.68
N GLU A 13 4.05 -0.19 -14.54
CA GLU A 13 3.74 -0.77 -13.21
C GLU A 13 2.36 -1.46 -13.22
N TYR A 14 1.35 -0.82 -13.80
CA TYR A 14 -0.02 -1.36 -13.93
C TYR A 14 -0.11 -2.57 -14.87
N THR A 15 0.59 -2.51 -16.00
CA THR A 15 0.52 -3.56 -17.03
C THR A 15 1.28 -4.80 -16.60
N HIS A 16 2.46 -4.61 -16.01
CA HIS A 16 3.38 -5.69 -15.63
C HIS A 16 3.34 -6.02 -14.13
N CYS A 17 2.42 -5.42 -13.38
CA CYS A 17 2.16 -5.72 -11.97
C CYS A 17 3.44 -5.67 -11.11
N PHE A 18 4.16 -4.56 -11.16
CA PHE A 18 5.31 -4.31 -10.29
C PHE A 18 5.27 -2.89 -9.74
N LEU A 19 5.99 -2.66 -8.63
CA LEU A 19 6.07 -1.38 -7.95
C LEU A 19 7.52 -0.88 -7.94
N GLN A 20 7.78 0.29 -8.52
CA GLN A 20 9.08 0.95 -8.51
C GLN A 20 9.13 2.05 -7.46
N ASN A 21 8.23 3.04 -7.54
CA ASN A 21 8.12 4.12 -6.56
C ASN A 21 6.64 4.44 -6.23
N PRO A 22 5.93 3.49 -5.60
CA PRO A 22 4.51 3.63 -5.36
C PRO A 22 4.20 4.56 -4.18
N HIS A 23 3.03 5.19 -4.23
CA HIS A 23 2.42 5.81 -3.06
C HIS A 23 1.45 4.84 -2.38
N LEU A 24 1.58 4.60 -1.08
CA LEU A 24 0.68 3.73 -0.33
C LEU A 24 -0.67 4.43 -0.14
N VAL A 25 -1.76 3.78 -0.56
CA VAL A 25 -3.13 4.31 -0.41
C VAL A 25 -3.78 3.76 0.86
N GLY A 26 -3.51 2.49 1.17
CA GLY A 26 -4.04 1.84 2.36
C GLY A 26 -3.54 0.41 2.53
N SER A 27 -3.64 -0.07 3.77
CA SER A 27 -3.25 -1.43 4.16
C SER A 27 -4.41 -2.13 4.86
N CYS A 28 -4.56 -3.43 4.58
CA CYS A 28 -5.53 -4.31 5.22
C CYS A 28 -4.75 -5.44 5.91
N ASN A 29 -4.01 -5.11 6.96
CA ASN A 29 -3.18 -6.06 7.72
C ASN A 29 -3.90 -6.64 8.95
N ASN A 30 -5.00 -6.04 9.38
CA ASN A 30 -5.78 -6.47 10.54
C ASN A 30 -7.11 -7.09 10.12
N ASN A 31 -7.32 -8.37 10.45
CA ASN A 31 -8.51 -9.15 10.09
C ASN A 31 -9.73 -8.87 10.99
N THR A 32 -9.59 -8.01 12.01
CA THR A 32 -10.67 -7.68 12.95
C THR A 32 -11.41 -6.39 12.62
N GLN A 33 -10.91 -5.61 11.65
CA GLN A 33 -11.45 -4.31 11.30
C GLN A 33 -11.79 -4.24 9.82
N ASP A 34 -12.98 -3.72 9.51
CA ASP A 34 -13.36 -3.41 8.14
C ASP A 34 -12.69 -2.10 7.72
N VAL A 35 -11.71 -2.19 6.83
CA VAL A 35 -11.00 -1.03 6.29
C VAL A 35 -11.71 -0.55 5.02
N THR A 36 -12.21 0.69 5.04
CA THR A 36 -12.78 1.35 3.85
C THR A 36 -11.85 2.45 3.36
N ILE A 37 -11.49 2.40 2.08
CA ILE A 37 -10.65 3.42 1.43
C ILE A 37 -11.54 4.26 0.52
N THR A 38 -11.62 5.57 0.81
CA THR A 38 -12.38 6.53 0.02
C THR A 38 -11.43 7.36 -0.84
N VAL A 39 -11.61 7.31 -2.16
CA VAL A 39 -10.82 8.10 -3.12
C VAL A 39 -11.64 9.31 -3.55
N VAL A 40 -11.09 10.51 -3.41
CA VAL A 40 -11.72 11.77 -3.80
C VAL A 40 -10.90 12.46 -4.87
N PHE A 41 -11.47 12.65 -6.06
CA PHE A 41 -10.79 13.31 -7.17
C PHE A 41 -10.84 14.83 -7.01
N ARG A 42 -9.71 15.41 -6.58
CA ARG A 42 -9.54 16.86 -6.41
C ARG A 42 -8.09 17.24 -6.69
N GLN A 43 -7.89 18.45 -7.20
CA GLN A 43 -6.55 18.95 -7.51
C GLN A 43 -5.72 19.28 -6.26
N PHE A 44 -6.37 19.71 -5.19
CA PHE A 44 -5.69 20.10 -3.95
C PHE A 44 -6.35 19.42 -2.77
N THR A 45 -5.54 18.82 -1.91
CA THR A 45 -6.02 18.15 -0.70
C THR A 45 -5.71 18.99 0.55
N PRO A 46 -6.68 19.30 1.42
CA PRO A 46 -6.40 19.86 2.74
C PRO A 46 -5.68 18.88 3.67
N THR A 47 -5.64 17.59 3.33
CA THR A 47 -4.92 16.56 4.11
C THR A 47 -3.47 16.50 3.64
N PRO A 48 -2.47 16.85 4.48
CA PRO A 48 -1.06 16.69 4.14
C PRO A 48 -0.75 15.24 3.73
N GLY A 49 -0.02 15.05 2.63
CA GLY A 49 0.26 13.71 2.10
C GLY A 49 -0.95 12.97 1.51
N GLY A 50 -2.11 13.63 1.43
CA GLY A 50 -3.27 13.08 0.75
C GLY A 50 -3.06 13.01 -0.76
N MET A 51 -3.95 12.28 -1.44
CA MET A 51 -3.89 12.16 -2.89
C MET A 51 -4.43 13.41 -3.59
N GLU A 52 -3.72 13.83 -4.63
CA GLU A 52 -4.08 14.93 -5.52
C GLU A 52 -4.22 14.42 -6.96
N PHE A 53 -5.32 14.81 -7.61
CA PHE A 53 -5.72 14.34 -8.92
C PHE A 53 -5.87 15.52 -9.87
N GLU A 54 -4.94 15.62 -10.81
CA GLU A 54 -4.97 16.62 -11.87
C GLU A 54 -5.91 16.18 -13.00
N PRO A 55 -6.76 17.09 -13.50
CA PRO A 55 -7.58 16.82 -14.67
C PRO A 55 -6.74 16.50 -15.90
N GLY A 56 -7.24 15.58 -16.72
CA GLY A 56 -6.54 15.09 -17.91
C GLY A 56 -5.45 14.05 -17.63
N LYS A 57 -5.22 13.67 -16.36
CA LYS A 57 -4.26 12.62 -15.99
C LYS A 57 -4.94 11.28 -15.73
N THR A 58 -4.15 10.22 -15.91
CA THR A 58 -4.54 8.84 -15.61
C THR A 58 -3.79 8.35 -14.39
N TYR A 59 -4.51 7.67 -13.51
CA TYR A 59 -4.01 7.13 -12.25
C TYR A 59 -4.29 5.63 -12.17
N HIS A 60 -3.32 4.88 -11.69
CA HIS A 60 -3.40 3.43 -11.60
C HIS A 60 -3.32 2.99 -10.15
N PHE A 61 -4.26 2.14 -9.75
CA PHE A 61 -4.30 1.50 -8.44
C PHE A 61 -4.07 0.02 -8.64
N ILE A 62 -3.09 -0.56 -7.94
CA ILE A 62 -2.82 -2.00 -7.98
C ILE A 62 -2.58 -2.56 -6.58
N THR A 63 -2.74 -3.88 -6.45
CA THR A 63 -2.26 -4.61 -5.29
C THR A 63 -1.36 -5.77 -5.72
N THR A 64 -0.11 -5.76 -5.28
CA THR A 64 0.86 -6.83 -5.56
C THR A 64 0.98 -7.83 -4.40
N SER A 65 0.18 -7.66 -3.34
CA SER A 65 0.08 -8.65 -2.27
C SER A 65 -0.54 -9.95 -2.79
N ASP A 66 -0.25 -11.07 -2.17
CA ASP A 66 -0.85 -12.38 -2.51
C ASP A 66 -2.09 -12.73 -1.68
N GLY A 67 -2.53 -11.80 -0.82
CA GLY A 67 -3.65 -12.00 0.11
C GLY A 67 -3.27 -12.64 1.44
N THR A 68 -1.99 -12.95 1.66
CA THR A 68 -1.47 -13.41 2.95
C THR A 68 -0.77 -12.29 3.71
N LEU A 69 -0.67 -12.39 5.03
CA LEU A 69 0.06 -11.43 5.85
C LEU A 69 1.55 -11.40 5.50
N THR A 70 2.16 -12.57 5.23
CA THR A 70 3.57 -12.69 4.84
C THR A 70 3.87 -12.12 3.46
N GLY A 71 2.89 -12.13 2.56
CA GLY A 71 3.02 -11.59 1.20
C GLY A 71 2.47 -10.17 1.05
N ILE A 72 2.16 -9.48 2.15
CA ILE A 72 1.50 -8.18 2.12
C ILE A 72 2.34 -7.07 1.49
N ASP A 73 3.67 -7.14 1.65
CA ASP A 73 4.66 -6.17 1.19
C ASP A 73 5.33 -6.56 -0.15
N ARG A 74 4.80 -7.58 -0.83
CA ARG A 74 5.31 -7.96 -2.16
C ARG A 74 5.19 -6.78 -3.11
N ARG A 75 6.26 -6.54 -3.87
CA ARG A 75 6.34 -5.45 -4.86
C ARG A 75 6.14 -5.89 -6.31
N LYS A 76 5.82 -7.16 -6.55
CA LYS A 76 5.62 -7.71 -7.89
C LYS A 76 4.64 -8.88 -7.87
N ASP A 77 3.90 -9.03 -8.96
CA ASP A 77 2.90 -10.07 -9.21
C ASP A 77 1.75 -10.06 -8.19
N GLY A 78 1.44 -11.22 -7.60
CA GLY A 78 0.36 -11.37 -6.62
C GLY A 78 -1.03 -11.15 -7.21
N LEU A 79 -1.93 -10.61 -6.41
CA LEU A 79 -3.33 -10.40 -6.76
C LEU A 79 -3.54 -9.49 -8.00
N CYS A 80 -2.59 -8.62 -8.31
CA CYS A 80 -2.58 -7.85 -9.56
C CYS A 80 -2.53 -8.77 -10.77
N THR A 81 -1.62 -9.75 -10.78
CA THR A 81 -1.47 -10.71 -11.89
C THR A 81 -2.55 -11.78 -11.81
N ASP A 82 -2.69 -12.41 -10.65
CA ASP A 82 -3.49 -13.62 -10.45
C ASP A 82 -5.00 -13.36 -10.53
N ARG A 83 -5.45 -12.18 -10.09
CA ARG A 83 -6.87 -11.84 -9.97
C ARG A 83 -7.25 -10.53 -10.64
N GLN A 84 -6.32 -9.90 -11.37
CA GLN A 84 -6.55 -8.61 -12.02
C GLN A 84 -7.06 -7.54 -11.04
N MET A 85 -6.56 -7.57 -9.79
CA MET A 85 -6.90 -6.56 -8.79
C MET A 85 -6.12 -5.27 -9.06
N LYS A 86 -6.59 -4.56 -10.08
CA LYS A 86 -6.04 -3.30 -10.55
C LYS A 86 -7.12 -2.45 -11.20
N ILE A 87 -7.05 -1.13 -10.99
CA ILE A 87 -8.03 -0.16 -11.45
C ILE A 87 -7.31 1.01 -12.11
N LYS A 88 -7.85 1.49 -13.23
CA LYS A 88 -7.37 2.68 -13.94
C LYS A 88 -8.44 3.76 -13.88
N PHE A 89 -8.07 4.95 -13.40
CA PHE A 89 -8.93 6.13 -13.42
C PHE A 89 -8.39 7.15 -14.41
N GLU A 90 -9.22 7.53 -15.37
CA GLU A 90 -8.94 8.61 -16.31
C GLU A 90 -9.72 9.84 -15.84
N VAL A 91 -9.03 10.84 -15.30
CA VAL A 91 -9.67 12.04 -14.76
C VAL A 91 -9.93 12.99 -15.93
N GLU A 92 -11.21 13.24 -16.25
CA GLU A 92 -11.55 14.13 -17.36
C GLU A 92 -11.13 15.58 -17.07
N LEU A 93 -10.76 16.32 -18.12
CA LEU A 93 -10.66 17.78 -18.04
C LEU A 93 -12.03 18.38 -17.70
N PRO A 94 -12.11 19.48 -16.94
CA PRO A 94 -13.36 20.16 -16.71
C PRO A 94 -13.93 20.55 -18.08
N LYS A 95 -15.13 20.06 -18.40
CA LYS A 95 -15.84 20.51 -19.58
C LYS A 95 -16.21 21.96 -19.31
N HIS A 96 -15.55 22.89 -20.00
CA HIS A 96 -16.03 24.25 -20.06
C HIS A 96 -17.34 24.18 -20.84
N GLU A 97 -18.46 24.00 -20.16
CA GLU A 97 -19.76 24.26 -20.75
C GLU A 97 -19.75 25.74 -21.07
N ILE A 98 -19.44 26.06 -22.34
CA ILE A 98 -19.89 27.32 -22.92
C ILE A 98 -21.41 27.17 -22.88
N GLN A 99 -22.03 27.63 -21.79
CA GLN A 99 -23.45 27.88 -21.77
C GLN A 99 -23.70 28.74 -23.01
N LYS A 100 -24.34 28.15 -24.03
CA LYS A 100 -24.90 28.93 -25.14
C LYS A 100 -26.04 29.73 -24.53
N VAL A 101 -25.69 30.83 -23.85
CA VAL A 101 -26.65 31.84 -23.42
C VAL A 101 -27.23 32.37 -24.70
N ASN A 102 -28.43 31.89 -25.05
CA ASN A 102 -29.16 32.38 -26.20
C ASN A 102 -29.52 33.85 -25.86
N PRO A 103 -28.96 34.86 -26.53
CA PRO A 103 -29.18 36.25 -26.15
C PRO A 103 -30.54 36.66 -26.68
N LYS A 104 -31.61 36.22 -26.02
CA LYS A 104 -32.95 36.77 -26.20
C LYS A 104 -33.40 37.30 -24.85
N PHE A 105 -33.29 38.63 -24.76
CA PHE A 105 -33.71 39.51 -23.67
C PHE A 105 -32.71 39.64 -22.51
N ALA A 106 -31.76 40.56 -22.71
CA ALA A 106 -31.07 41.24 -21.62
C ALA A 106 -32.11 42.02 -20.78
N ALA A 107 -32.52 41.44 -19.67
CA ALA A 107 -33.22 42.14 -18.61
C ALA A 107 -32.70 41.67 -17.25
N ARG A 108 -31.57 42.27 -16.86
CA ARG A 108 -31.20 42.65 -15.48
C ARG A 108 -31.76 41.73 -14.38
N THR A 109 -31.01 40.68 -14.03
CA THR A 109 -31.04 40.12 -12.68
C THR A 109 -29.60 39.83 -12.30
N SER A 110 -29.15 40.45 -11.22
CA SER A 110 -27.90 40.12 -10.55
C SER A 110 -27.98 38.66 -10.11
N GLN A 111 -27.43 37.74 -10.91
CA GLN A 111 -27.22 36.38 -10.48
C GLN A 111 -25.83 36.35 -9.85
N ARG A 112 -25.88 36.39 -8.53
CA ARG A 112 -24.86 35.93 -7.59
C ARG A 112 -24.08 34.79 -8.25
N GLU A 113 -22.78 35.02 -8.41
CA GLU A 113 -21.82 33.98 -8.72
C GLU A 113 -21.91 32.95 -7.59
N VAL A 114 -22.69 31.89 -7.80
CA VAL A 114 -22.65 30.72 -6.94
C VAL A 114 -21.40 29.98 -7.40
N THR A 115 -20.25 30.39 -6.88
CA THR A 115 -19.13 29.48 -6.73
C THR A 115 -19.68 28.29 -5.98
N ALA A 116 -19.92 27.20 -6.71
CA ALA A 116 -20.18 25.90 -6.11
C ALA A 116 -18.86 25.45 -5.46
N GLU A 117 -18.47 26.11 -4.37
CA GLU A 117 -17.72 25.44 -3.32
C GLU A 117 -18.69 24.47 -2.66
N SER A 118 -18.95 23.37 -3.37
CA SER A 118 -19.45 22.16 -2.75
C SER A 118 -18.31 21.67 -1.86
N SER A 119 -18.21 22.29 -0.68
CA SER A 119 -17.31 21.90 0.39
C SER A 119 -17.71 20.47 0.77
N THR A 120 -17.07 19.49 0.13
CA THR A 120 -17.25 18.10 0.50
C THR A 120 -16.72 17.96 1.92
N PRO A 121 -17.51 17.41 2.86
CA PRO A 121 -17.05 17.25 4.23
C PRO A 121 -15.74 16.47 4.25
N ILE A 122 -14.76 17.02 4.96
CA ILE A 122 -13.42 16.47 5.09
C ILE A 122 -13.51 15.22 5.95
N MET A 123 -13.30 14.04 5.34
CA MET A 123 -13.07 12.80 6.06
C MET A 123 -11.56 12.59 6.16
N TYR A 124 -11.04 12.56 7.39
CA TYR A 124 -9.64 12.26 7.66
C TYR A 124 -9.48 10.74 7.62
N ILE A 125 -8.63 10.24 6.71
CA ILE A 125 -8.12 8.87 6.81
C ILE A 125 -7.03 8.93 7.86
N ILE A 126 -7.31 8.42 9.06
CA ILE A 126 -6.28 8.20 10.07
C ILE A 126 -5.29 7.21 9.46
N HIS A 127 -4.08 7.67 9.15
CA HIS A 127 -2.98 6.75 8.99
C HIS A 127 -2.78 6.15 10.36
N VAL A 128 -3.08 4.85 10.50
CA VAL A 128 -2.65 4.11 11.67
C VAL A 128 -1.14 3.94 11.47
N ASP A 129 -0.40 4.98 11.80
CA ASP A 129 1.00 4.83 12.14
C ASP A 129 1.01 3.80 13.27
N GLY A 130 1.59 2.64 13.00
CA GLY A 130 1.85 1.66 14.03
C GLY A 130 2.67 2.36 15.11
N GLU A 131 2.12 2.38 16.31
CA GLU A 131 2.69 2.95 17.52
C GLU A 131 4.20 2.65 17.61
N ASP A 132 5.03 3.69 17.56
CA ASP A 132 6.42 3.64 17.98
C ASP A 132 6.44 3.35 19.49
N THR A 133 6.61 2.09 19.87
CA THR A 133 6.96 1.76 21.26
C THR A 133 8.48 1.82 21.40
N ASP A 134 8.99 3.03 21.65
CA ASP A 134 10.27 3.22 22.32
C ASP A 134 10.10 2.87 23.81
N GLU A 135 10.24 1.59 24.17
CA GLU A 135 10.45 1.19 25.57
C GLU A 135 11.95 0.95 25.80
N LEU A 136 12.62 2.01 26.25
CA LEU A 136 13.81 1.92 27.08
C LEU A 136 13.32 1.85 28.53
N ASP A 137 13.49 0.70 29.19
CA ASP A 137 13.61 0.68 30.64
C ASP A 137 14.65 -0.35 31.08
N ASP A 138 15.52 0.15 31.95
CA ASP A 138 16.72 -0.46 32.48
C ASP A 138 16.35 -1.38 33.66
N GLY A 139 16.93 -2.57 33.73
CA GLY A 139 16.62 -3.54 34.79
C GLY A 139 17.71 -4.59 34.98
N GLU A 140 18.67 -4.22 35.82
CA GLU A 140 19.87 -4.90 36.31
C GLU A 140 19.58 -6.16 37.18
N ASP A 141 20.46 -7.16 37.02
CA ASP A 141 20.99 -8.24 37.91
C ASP A 141 20.06 -8.95 38.95
N THR A 142 20.23 -10.20 39.39
CA THR A 142 21.34 -11.20 39.50
C THR A 142 20.70 -12.62 39.33
N ASP A 143 21.36 -13.76 39.13
CA ASP A 143 22.38 -14.42 39.96
C ASP A 143 23.16 -15.48 39.14
N GLU A 144 24.43 -15.54 39.50
CA GLU A 144 25.45 -16.55 39.18
C GLU A 144 24.99 -17.99 39.44
N LEU A 145 25.40 -18.91 38.56
CA LEU A 145 26.07 -20.14 38.99
C LEU A 145 27.13 -20.51 37.96
N ASP A 146 28.37 -20.46 38.43
CA ASP A 146 29.58 -20.98 37.80
C ASP A 146 29.47 -22.47 37.47
N ASP A 147 30.06 -22.89 36.36
CA ASP A 147 31.08 -23.95 36.44
C ASP A 147 31.93 -24.01 35.17
N ASP A 148 33.22 -24.12 35.42
CA ASP A 148 34.35 -23.95 34.52
C ASP A 148 34.58 -25.07 33.49
N GLN A 149 35.39 -24.67 32.51
CA GLN A 149 36.48 -25.44 31.90
C GLN A 149 36.23 -26.10 30.52
N ALA A 150 36.91 -25.49 29.57
CA ALA A 150 37.35 -25.99 28.27
C ALA A 150 37.75 -27.48 28.24
N THR A 151 37.45 -28.15 27.12
CA THR A 151 38.47 -28.78 26.23
C THR A 151 37.82 -29.51 25.05
N THR A 152 38.33 -29.20 23.86
CA THR A 152 38.47 -30.02 22.64
C THR A 152 37.72 -31.37 22.54
N ALA A 153 36.81 -31.49 21.57
CA ALA A 153 36.69 -32.72 20.76
C ALA A 153 35.84 -32.48 19.49
N PHE A 154 36.52 -32.40 18.35
CA PHE A 154 35.92 -32.72 17.05
C PHE A 154 35.46 -34.19 17.11
N SER A 155 34.17 -34.47 16.88
CA SER A 155 33.71 -35.85 16.67
C SER A 155 32.62 -35.89 15.59
N SER A 156 33.03 -36.39 14.44
CA SER A 156 32.24 -36.67 13.26
C SER A 156 31.31 -37.87 13.48
N ALA A 157 30.03 -37.61 13.70
CA ALA A 157 28.97 -38.63 13.68
C ALA A 157 28.47 -38.90 12.26
N LEU A 158 29.37 -39.37 11.39
CA LEU A 158 29.08 -40.00 10.09
C LEU A 158 30.25 -40.95 9.81
N PRO A 159 30.25 -42.20 10.34
CA PRO A 159 29.87 -43.33 9.47
C PRO A 159 29.51 -44.62 10.25
N ILE A 160 28.28 -44.79 10.73
CA ILE A 160 27.83 -46.10 11.29
C ILE A 160 26.66 -46.70 10.48
N LEU A 161 25.94 -45.88 9.72
CA LEU A 161 24.80 -46.34 8.90
C LEU A 161 25.19 -47.13 7.63
N LEU A 162 26.43 -47.01 7.15
CA LEU A 162 26.87 -47.70 5.93
C LEU A 162 27.29 -49.17 6.16
N SER A 163 27.62 -49.58 7.39
CA SER A 163 28.03 -50.96 7.68
C SER A 163 26.86 -51.93 7.84
N LEU A 164 25.65 -51.45 8.15
CA LEU A 164 24.48 -52.33 8.34
C LEU A 164 23.83 -52.71 6.99
N CYS A 165 24.00 -51.90 5.94
CA CYS A 165 23.47 -52.21 4.61
C CYS A 165 24.22 -53.35 3.89
N LEU A 166 25.50 -53.57 4.19
CA LEU A 166 26.31 -54.60 3.52
C LEU A 166 26.04 -56.02 4.04
N PHE A 167 25.51 -56.19 5.26
CA PHE A 167 25.15 -57.51 5.79
C PHE A 167 23.78 -58.02 5.35
N TYR A 168 22.93 -57.17 4.75
CA TYR A 168 21.57 -57.56 4.32
C TYR A 168 21.48 -57.96 2.84
N LEU A 169 22.61 -57.92 2.10
CA LEU A 169 22.68 -58.18 0.66
C LEU A 169 23.63 -59.33 0.27
N ILE A 170 23.95 -60.21 1.22
CA ILE A 170 24.59 -61.52 0.97
C ILE A 170 23.67 -62.62 1.51
#